data_AF-A0A2M8Q8J9-F1
#
_entry.id   AF-A0A2M8Q8J9-F1
#
_cell.length_a   1.000
_cell.length_b   1.000
_cell.length_c   1.000
_cell.angle_alpha   90.00
_cell.angle_beta   90.00
_cell.angle_gamma   90.00
#
_symmetry.space_group_name_H-M   'P 1'
#
loop_
_entity.id
_entity.type
_entity.pdbx_description
1 polymer ?
#
loop_
_entity_poly.entity_id
_entity_poly.type
_entity_poly.pdbx_seq_one_letter_code
_entity_poly.pdbx_strand_id
1 'polypeptide(L)'
;MGAETNTRRLSNADPAKIQRHQAAMSPILTKRLQRSAQGNYNWCVTQFPTEAYAMDADMSLAEYTEFVFSACLLNDPDPVARWREVGANQQRYVDFLRDKKTLRVRGANADLTLRIEGRTWKNSQGKRNFPDGEIFTGPHEDSVNGWVRYSYPAIYQGREVSGIQLWFENGRVVKATADKNEDFLHQVLDTDLGARYVGEFAIGTNYGITRFSRNILFDEKIGGTFHIAIG
;
A
#
# COMPACT_ATOMS: atom_id res chain seq x y z
N MET A 1 7.18 -0.40 15.41
CA MET A 1 8.35 -0.54 14.53
C MET A 1 8.48 -2.01 14.18
N GLY A 2 8.50 -2.35 12.90
CA GLY A 2 8.83 -3.71 12.44
C GLY A 2 10.34 -3.92 12.56
N ALA A 3 10.75 -4.95 13.28
CA ALA A 3 12.15 -5.32 13.51
C ALA A 3 12.28 -6.85 13.59
N GLU A 4 11.51 -7.55 12.75
CA GLU A 4 11.46 -9.01 12.78
C GLU A 4 12.80 -9.60 12.34
N THR A 5 13.29 -10.58 13.09
CA THR A 5 14.50 -11.34 12.78
C THR A 5 14.21 -12.67 12.08
N ASN A 6 12.92 -13.03 11.95
CA ASN A 6 12.47 -14.16 11.16
C ASN A 6 11.02 -13.93 10.69
N THR A 7 10.89 -13.48 9.44
CA THR A 7 9.61 -13.21 8.76
C THR A 7 8.81 -14.48 8.46
N ARG A 8 9.45 -15.65 8.54
CA ARG A 8 8.89 -16.97 8.23
C ARG A 8 8.68 -17.85 9.46
N ARG A 9 8.70 -17.28 10.67
CA ARG A 9 8.59 -18.03 11.94
C ARG A 9 7.33 -18.90 12.06
N LEU A 10 6.28 -18.61 11.28
CA LEU A 10 5.00 -19.32 11.30
C LEU A 10 4.76 -20.19 10.05
N SER A 11 5.75 -20.40 9.17
CA SER A 11 5.53 -21.06 7.86
C SER A 11 4.92 -22.46 7.93
N ASN A 12 5.08 -23.19 9.04
CA ASN A 12 4.48 -24.51 9.27
C ASN A 12 3.57 -24.56 10.50
N ALA A 13 3.16 -23.39 11.02
CA ALA A 13 2.22 -23.35 12.14
C ALA A 13 0.80 -23.69 11.65
N ASP A 14 0.02 -24.33 12.52
CA ASP A 14 -1.38 -24.67 12.26
C ASP A 14 -2.20 -23.41 11.89
N PRO A 15 -2.74 -23.32 10.65
CA PRO A 15 -3.51 -22.16 10.20
C PRO A 15 -4.70 -21.83 11.11
N ALA A 16 -5.34 -22.83 11.71
CA ALA A 16 -6.47 -22.61 12.62
C ALA A 16 -6.02 -21.95 13.94
N LYS A 17 -4.77 -22.14 14.37
CA LYS A 17 -4.21 -21.40 15.52
C LYS A 17 -3.90 -19.96 15.15
N ILE A 18 -3.36 -19.72 13.96
CA ILE A 18 -3.08 -18.36 13.46
C ILE A 18 -4.39 -17.57 13.35
N GLN A 19 -5.42 -18.16 12.74
CA GLN A 19 -6.73 -17.53 12.57
C GLN A 19 -7.39 -17.23 13.93
N ARG A 20 -7.37 -18.17 14.89
CA ARG A 20 -7.89 -17.93 16.24
C ARG A 20 -7.16 -16.80 16.96
N HIS A 21 -5.84 -16.73 16.84
CA HIS A 21 -5.06 -15.63 17.40
C HIS A 21 -5.44 -14.28 16.77
N GLN A 22 -5.54 -14.21 15.43
CA GLN A 22 -5.97 -13.00 14.73
C GLN A 22 -7.38 -12.56 15.16
N ALA A 23 -8.32 -13.49 15.25
CA ALA A 23 -9.69 -13.22 15.71
C ALA A 23 -9.71 -12.69 17.16
N ALA A 24 -8.92 -13.27 18.06
CA ALA A 24 -8.80 -12.81 19.44
C ALA A 24 -8.22 -11.38 19.55
N MET A 25 -7.37 -10.99 18.61
CA MET A 25 -6.80 -9.64 18.54
C MET A 25 -7.73 -8.59 17.91
N SER A 26 -8.77 -9.03 17.19
CA SER A 26 -9.67 -8.15 16.44
C SER A 26 -10.28 -7.02 17.29
N PRO A 27 -10.82 -7.26 18.51
CA PRO A 27 -11.40 -6.18 19.32
C PRO A 27 -10.37 -5.08 19.69
N ILE A 28 -9.12 -5.47 19.94
CA ILE A 28 -8.03 -4.54 20.27
C ILE A 28 -7.69 -3.69 19.03
N LEU A 29 -7.58 -4.33 17.87
CA LEU A 29 -7.30 -3.65 16.60
C LEU A 29 -8.43 -2.69 16.24
N THR A 30 -9.69 -3.10 16.35
CA THR A 30 -10.87 -2.24 16.13
C THR A 30 -10.84 -1.03 17.05
N LYS A 31 -10.55 -1.20 18.35
CA LYS A 31 -10.47 -0.07 19.28
C LYS A 31 -9.33 0.89 18.93
N ARG A 32 -8.18 0.37 18.52
CA ARG A 32 -7.03 1.18 18.05
C ARG A 32 -7.40 2.00 16.82
N LEU A 33 -8.07 1.39 15.84
CA LEU A 33 -8.54 2.06 14.62
C LEU A 33 -9.57 3.16 14.94
N GLN A 34 -10.53 2.87 15.81
CA GLN A 34 -11.53 3.87 16.26
C GLN A 34 -10.85 5.09 16.90
N ARG A 35 -9.90 4.88 17.82
CA ARG A 35 -9.19 5.99 18.47
C ARG A 35 -8.32 6.78 17.49
N SER A 36 -7.67 6.10 16.55
CA SER A 36 -6.92 6.73 15.46
C SER A 36 -7.83 7.61 14.59
N ALA A 37 -9.00 7.10 14.19
CA ALA A 37 -9.98 7.85 13.39
C ALA A 37 -10.52 9.08 14.13
N GLN A 38 -10.68 9.00 15.45
CA GLN A 38 -11.08 10.11 16.31
C GLN A 38 -9.96 11.12 16.61
N GLY A 39 -8.70 10.82 16.23
CA GLY A 39 -7.55 11.66 16.59
C GLY A 39 -7.09 11.54 18.05
N ASN A 40 -7.62 10.58 18.81
CA ASN A 40 -7.33 10.37 20.24
C ASN A 40 -6.17 9.39 20.49
N TYR A 41 -5.44 9.03 19.44
CA TYR A 41 -4.33 8.09 19.49
C TYR A 41 -3.35 8.38 18.35
N ASN A 42 -2.16 8.86 18.72
CA ASN A 42 -1.05 9.03 17.79
C ASN A 42 -0.30 7.71 17.64
N TRP A 43 0.07 7.38 16.41
CA TRP A 43 0.82 6.19 16.09
C TRP A 43 1.70 6.45 14.85
N CYS A 44 2.81 5.71 14.78
CA CYS A 44 3.65 5.66 13.61
C CYS A 44 4.09 4.21 13.37
N VAL A 45 3.94 3.73 12.14
CA VAL A 45 4.52 2.48 11.65
C VAL A 45 5.78 2.83 10.89
N THR A 46 6.87 2.13 11.20
CA THR A 46 8.16 2.23 10.52
C THR A 46 8.87 0.90 10.60
N GLN A 47 9.91 0.72 9.81
CA GLN A 47 10.70 -0.49 9.75
C GLN A 47 12.16 -0.25 10.09
N PHE A 48 12.74 -1.17 10.84
CA PHE A 48 14.16 -1.21 11.15
C PHE A 48 14.82 -2.28 10.26
N PRO A 49 16.01 -2.01 9.69
CA PRO A 49 16.74 -3.00 8.90
C PRO A 49 17.11 -4.23 9.74
N THR A 50 16.76 -5.42 9.23
CA THR A 50 17.18 -6.70 9.82
C THR A 50 17.64 -7.64 8.71
N GLU A 51 18.43 -8.66 9.07
CA GLU A 51 18.85 -9.71 8.14
C GLU A 51 17.66 -10.38 7.45
N ALA A 52 16.58 -10.66 8.19
CA ALA A 52 15.40 -11.29 7.61
C ALA A 52 14.73 -10.41 6.53
N TYR A 53 14.62 -9.11 6.77
CA TYR A 53 14.05 -8.20 5.78
C TYR A 53 14.99 -8.00 4.58
N ALA A 54 16.30 -7.95 4.81
CA ALA A 54 17.28 -7.88 3.72
C ALA A 54 17.21 -9.12 2.82
N MET A 55 17.14 -10.32 3.42
CA MET A 55 16.97 -11.59 2.70
C MET A 55 15.65 -11.63 1.92
N ASP A 56 14.55 -11.20 2.53
CA ASP A 56 13.26 -11.15 1.82
C ASP A 56 13.28 -10.14 0.68
N ALA A 57 14.07 -9.06 0.75
CA ALA A 57 14.22 -8.05 -0.30
C ALA A 57 15.29 -8.39 -1.35
N ASP A 58 15.90 -9.57 -1.30
CA ASP A 58 17.02 -9.98 -2.15
C ASP A 58 18.23 -9.01 -2.08
N MET A 59 18.54 -8.52 -0.86
CA MET A 59 19.62 -7.56 -0.58
C MET A 59 20.54 -8.05 0.55
N SER A 60 21.78 -7.59 0.59
CA SER A 60 22.60 -7.66 1.81
C SER A 60 22.05 -6.72 2.89
N LEU A 61 22.41 -6.94 4.17
CA LEU A 61 21.99 -6.05 5.26
C LEU A 61 22.43 -4.59 5.04
N ALA A 62 23.64 -4.38 4.50
CA ALA A 62 24.15 -3.04 4.22
C ALA A 62 23.34 -2.35 3.12
N GLU A 63 23.04 -3.05 2.02
CA GLU A 63 22.19 -2.53 0.94
C GLU A 63 20.77 -2.24 1.41
N TYR A 64 20.18 -3.14 2.21
CA TYR A 64 18.84 -2.93 2.74
C TYR A 64 18.79 -1.76 3.75
N THR A 65 19.83 -1.61 4.57
CA THR A 65 19.96 -0.47 5.49
C THR A 65 19.98 0.84 4.71
N GLU A 66 20.82 0.93 3.69
CA GLU A 66 20.89 2.11 2.82
C GLU A 66 19.55 2.36 2.10
N PHE A 67 18.90 1.30 1.60
CA PHE A 67 17.55 1.40 1.01
C PHE A 67 16.54 2.01 2.00
N VAL A 68 16.49 1.51 3.24
CA VAL A 68 15.57 2.04 4.26
C VAL A 68 15.90 3.50 4.58
N PHE A 69 17.19 3.86 4.69
CA PHE A 69 17.62 5.23 5.00
C PHE A 69 17.29 6.20 3.87
N SER A 70 17.56 5.82 2.62
CA SER A 70 17.18 6.56 1.42
C SER A 70 15.67 6.73 1.32
N ALA A 71 14.89 5.67 1.53
CA ALA A 71 13.43 5.73 1.54
C ALA A 71 12.90 6.67 2.62
N CYS A 72 13.55 6.69 3.79
CA CYS A 72 13.26 7.59 4.90
C CYS A 72 13.85 8.99 4.74
N LEU A 73 14.56 9.27 3.64
CA LEU A 73 15.25 10.54 3.38
C LEU A 73 16.25 10.93 4.49
N LEU A 74 16.82 9.95 5.20
CA LEU A 74 17.72 10.15 6.34
C LEU A 74 19.14 10.55 5.93
N ASN A 75 19.47 10.38 4.65
CA ASN A 75 20.76 10.80 4.11
C ASN A 75 20.82 12.31 3.82
N ASP A 76 19.68 13.01 3.88
CA ASP A 76 19.64 14.46 3.78
C ASP A 76 20.28 15.10 5.03
N PRO A 77 21.04 16.21 4.91
CA PRO A 77 21.58 16.91 6.08
C PRO A 77 20.51 17.43 7.06
N ASP A 78 19.30 17.71 6.57
CA ASP A 78 18.12 18.03 7.40
C ASP A 78 16.91 17.22 6.94
N PRO A 79 16.80 15.95 7.38
CA PRO A 79 15.68 15.07 6.99
C PRO A 79 14.32 15.66 7.38
N VAL A 80 14.26 16.45 8.46
CA VAL A 80 13.01 17.06 8.92
C VAL A 80 12.55 18.14 7.95
N ALA A 81 13.46 19.03 7.53
CA ALA A 81 13.16 19.99 6.47
C ALA A 81 12.76 19.27 5.17
N ARG A 82 13.50 18.21 4.81
CA ARG A 82 13.22 17.44 3.61
C ARG A 82 11.81 16.82 3.60
N TRP A 83 11.37 16.23 4.72
CA TRP A 83 9.99 15.72 4.83
C TRP A 83 8.93 16.82 4.80
N ARG A 84 9.21 18.01 5.33
CA ARG A 84 8.32 19.17 5.19
C ARG A 84 8.18 19.61 3.73
N GLU A 85 9.26 19.56 2.95
CA GLU A 85 9.21 19.83 1.51
C GLU A 85 8.38 18.80 0.75
N VAL A 86 8.56 17.50 1.06
CA VAL A 86 7.74 16.41 0.50
C VAL A 86 6.27 16.67 0.77
N GLY A 87 5.92 16.95 2.03
CA GLY A 87 4.55 17.28 2.42
C GLY A 87 3.99 18.50 1.71
N ALA A 88 4.78 19.56 1.56
CA ALA A 88 4.38 20.76 0.82
C ALA A 88 4.16 20.47 -0.67
N ASN A 89 5.00 19.64 -1.29
CA ASN A 89 4.85 19.25 -2.68
C ASN A 89 3.62 18.37 -2.90
N GLN A 90 3.41 17.36 -2.06
CA GLN A 90 2.22 16.52 -2.07
C GLN A 90 0.93 17.34 -1.90
N GLN A 91 0.97 18.37 -1.05
CA GLN A 91 -0.18 19.25 -0.84
C GLN A 91 -0.60 19.97 -2.11
N ARG A 92 0.35 20.35 -2.99
CA ARG A 92 0.02 20.95 -4.30
C ARG A 92 -0.80 20.01 -5.16
N TYR A 93 -0.48 18.72 -5.16
CA TYR A 93 -1.25 17.71 -5.90
C TYR A 93 -2.63 17.47 -5.27
N VAL A 94 -2.71 17.40 -3.94
CA VAL A 94 -3.98 17.29 -3.20
C VAL A 94 -4.89 18.47 -3.53
N ASP A 95 -4.36 19.69 -3.49
CA ASP A 95 -5.14 20.91 -3.79
C ASP A 95 -5.57 20.95 -5.26
N PHE A 96 -4.73 20.50 -6.18
CA PHE A 96 -5.11 20.34 -7.58
C PHE A 96 -6.25 19.34 -7.77
N LEU A 97 -6.24 18.21 -7.05
CA LEU A 97 -7.21 17.13 -7.19
C LEU A 97 -8.54 17.38 -6.48
N ARG A 98 -8.56 18.29 -5.50
CA ARG A 98 -9.71 18.60 -4.62
C ARG A 98 -11.03 18.79 -5.36
N ASP A 99 -11.02 19.58 -6.43
CA ASP A 99 -12.25 19.96 -7.16
C ASP A 99 -12.43 19.17 -8.46
N LYS A 100 -11.64 18.11 -8.66
CA LYS A 100 -11.78 17.25 -9.84
C LYS A 100 -12.89 16.23 -9.61
N LYS A 101 -13.59 15.90 -10.69
CA LYS A 101 -14.72 14.95 -10.64
C LYS A 101 -14.32 13.53 -11.03
N THR A 102 -13.40 13.41 -11.97
CA THR A 102 -13.02 12.15 -12.60
C THR A 102 -11.51 12.09 -12.72
N LEU A 103 -10.96 10.91 -12.45
CA LEU A 103 -9.57 10.57 -12.69
C LEU A 103 -9.50 9.51 -13.79
N ARG A 104 -8.57 9.67 -14.72
CA ARG A 104 -8.27 8.66 -15.74
C ARG A 104 -6.79 8.30 -15.69
N VAL A 105 -6.50 7.01 -15.56
CA VAL A 105 -5.14 6.47 -15.64
C VAL A 105 -5.00 5.80 -16.99
N ARG A 106 -4.03 6.24 -17.80
CA ARG A 106 -3.78 5.68 -19.13
C ARG A 106 -2.30 5.40 -19.32
N GLY A 107 -1.98 4.19 -19.78
CA GLY A 107 -0.63 3.78 -20.13
C GLY A 107 -0.61 2.35 -20.65
N ALA A 108 0.58 1.83 -20.92
CA ALA A 108 0.76 0.47 -21.43
C ALA A 108 0.22 -0.63 -20.49
N ASN A 109 0.02 -0.30 -19.21
CA ASN A 109 -0.39 -1.21 -18.15
C ASN A 109 -1.77 -0.88 -17.55
N ALA A 110 -2.46 0.16 -18.02
CA ALA A 110 -3.76 0.53 -17.46
C ALA A 110 -4.57 1.43 -18.40
N ASP A 111 -5.88 1.22 -18.41
CA ASP A 111 -6.87 2.22 -18.82
C ASP A 111 -8.00 2.17 -17.79
N LEU A 112 -7.97 3.07 -16.81
CA LEU A 112 -8.94 3.14 -15.72
C LEU A 112 -9.63 4.49 -15.72
N THR A 113 -10.92 4.50 -15.42
CA THR A 113 -11.69 5.71 -15.08
C THR A 113 -12.30 5.54 -13.69
N LEU A 114 -12.15 6.55 -12.83
CA LEU A 114 -12.72 6.57 -11.49
C LEU A 114 -13.38 7.93 -11.23
N ARG A 115 -14.48 7.93 -10.46
CA ARG A 115 -15.09 9.17 -9.95
C ARG A 115 -14.51 9.50 -8.59
N ILE A 116 -14.12 10.76 -8.40
CA ILE A 116 -13.47 11.29 -7.19
C ILE A 116 -14.15 12.56 -6.67
N GLU A 117 -15.24 13.02 -7.31
CA GLU A 117 -15.98 14.21 -6.91
C GLU A 117 -16.37 14.16 -5.43
N GLY A 118 -16.01 15.20 -4.67
CA GLY A 118 -16.32 15.31 -3.26
C GLY A 118 -15.53 14.39 -2.32
N ARG A 119 -14.59 13.59 -2.84
CA ARG A 119 -13.71 12.75 -2.00
C ARG A 119 -12.55 13.57 -1.44
N THR A 120 -12.15 13.24 -0.21
CA THR A 120 -11.03 13.90 0.47
C THR A 120 -9.73 13.20 0.13
N TRP A 121 -8.83 13.91 -0.54
CA TRP A 121 -7.47 13.47 -0.75
C TRP A 121 -6.62 13.67 0.51
N LYS A 122 -5.81 12.67 0.83
CA LYS A 122 -4.90 12.67 1.98
C LYS A 122 -3.46 12.80 1.50
N ASN A 123 -2.69 13.50 2.32
CA ASN A 123 -1.27 13.76 2.13
C ASN A 123 -0.49 12.92 3.16
N SER A 124 0.32 12.00 2.67
CA SER A 124 1.08 11.08 3.49
C SER A 124 2.55 11.52 3.55
N GLN A 125 2.85 12.29 4.59
CA GLN A 125 4.10 13.05 4.79
C GLN A 125 4.88 12.61 6.05
N GLY A 126 4.88 11.32 6.38
CA GLY A 126 5.73 10.81 7.47
C GLY A 126 5.11 10.92 8.87
N LYS A 127 3.79 11.12 8.97
CA LYS A 127 3.09 11.32 10.26
C LYS A 127 2.48 10.05 10.86
N ARG A 128 2.28 9.02 10.04
CA ARG A 128 1.62 7.75 10.42
C ARG A 128 2.37 6.54 9.88
N ASN A 129 2.78 6.60 8.62
CA ASN A 129 3.76 5.68 8.06
C ASN A 129 5.09 6.43 7.94
N PHE A 130 6.20 5.73 8.14
CA PHE A 130 7.55 6.24 7.91
C PHE A 130 8.43 5.08 7.36
N PRO A 131 9.02 5.21 6.17
CA PRO A 131 8.82 6.33 5.26
C PRO A 131 7.38 6.39 4.77
N ASP A 132 7.04 7.54 4.25
CA ASP A 132 5.76 7.77 3.60
C ASP A 132 6.00 8.19 2.15
N GLY A 133 5.01 8.77 1.51
CA GLY A 133 5.21 9.46 0.24
C GLY A 133 4.19 9.05 -0.79
N GLU A 134 2.92 9.17 -0.46
CA GLU A 134 1.83 9.08 -1.43
C GLU A 134 0.82 10.20 -1.23
N ILE A 135 -0.04 10.39 -2.23
CA ILE A 135 -1.35 11.02 -2.04
C ILE A 135 -2.42 9.98 -2.36
N PHE A 136 -3.48 9.92 -1.55
CA PHE A 136 -4.48 8.87 -1.71
C PHE A 136 -5.91 9.35 -1.41
N THR A 137 -6.88 8.64 -1.96
CA THR A 137 -8.31 8.83 -1.69
C THR A 137 -9.05 7.51 -1.88
N GLY A 138 -10.24 7.37 -1.29
CA GLY A 138 -11.21 6.38 -1.75
C GLY A 138 -11.96 6.93 -2.97
N PRO A 139 -12.03 6.21 -4.11
CA PRO A 139 -12.94 6.59 -5.20
C PRO A 139 -14.40 6.31 -4.81
N HIS A 140 -15.35 6.71 -5.66
CA HIS A 140 -16.72 6.20 -5.51
C HIS A 140 -16.77 4.71 -5.85
N GLU A 141 -17.42 3.96 -4.97
CA GLU A 141 -17.38 2.51 -4.90
C GLU A 141 -17.96 1.87 -6.18
N ASP A 142 -18.89 2.56 -6.86
CA ASP A 142 -19.59 2.14 -8.08
C ASP A 142 -18.96 2.66 -9.39
N SER A 143 -17.82 3.36 -9.31
CA SER A 143 -17.36 4.22 -10.41
C SER A 143 -16.16 3.71 -11.20
N VAL A 144 -15.44 2.72 -10.66
CA VAL A 144 -14.21 2.22 -11.28
C VAL A 144 -14.56 1.38 -12.50
N ASN A 145 -14.01 1.75 -13.66
CA ASN A 145 -14.21 1.05 -14.92
C ASN A 145 -12.89 0.94 -15.68
N GLY A 146 -12.71 -0.15 -16.42
CA GLY A 146 -11.56 -0.37 -17.29
C GLY A 146 -10.68 -1.53 -16.80
N TRP A 147 -9.36 -1.43 -16.98
CA TRP A 147 -8.43 -2.51 -16.66
C TRP A 147 -7.07 -2.02 -16.18
N VAL A 148 -6.37 -2.87 -15.43
CA VAL A 148 -4.99 -2.65 -14.97
C VAL A 148 -4.20 -3.96 -14.96
N ARG A 149 -2.92 -3.87 -15.31
CA ARG A 149 -1.90 -4.92 -15.19
C ARG A 149 -0.80 -4.44 -14.26
N TYR A 150 -0.52 -5.20 -13.21
CA TYR A 150 0.54 -4.85 -12.26
C TYR A 150 1.88 -5.46 -12.67
N SER A 151 2.93 -4.64 -12.67
CA SER A 151 4.32 -5.05 -12.94
C SER A 151 5.02 -5.63 -11.71
N TYR A 152 4.63 -5.19 -10.51
CA TYR A 152 5.15 -5.70 -9.24
C TYR A 152 4.22 -6.77 -8.67
N PRO A 153 4.77 -7.79 -7.99
CA PRO A 153 3.94 -8.78 -7.31
C PRO A 153 3.29 -8.17 -6.05
N ALA A 154 2.13 -8.68 -5.69
CA ALA A 154 1.51 -8.42 -4.40
C ALA A 154 1.91 -9.52 -3.41
N ILE A 155 2.26 -9.14 -2.19
CA ILE A 155 2.57 -10.09 -1.12
C ILE A 155 1.50 -9.97 -0.05
N TYR A 156 0.67 -11.00 0.07
CA TYR A 156 -0.44 -11.03 0.99
C TYR A 156 -0.42 -12.32 1.80
N GLN A 157 -0.43 -12.19 3.13
CA GLN A 157 -0.37 -13.32 4.07
C GLN A 157 0.78 -14.30 3.77
N GLY A 158 1.95 -13.77 3.38
CA GLY A 158 3.14 -14.57 3.06
C GLY A 158 3.08 -15.29 1.71
N ARG A 159 2.05 -15.06 0.91
CA ARG A 159 1.94 -15.57 -0.46
C ARG A 159 2.15 -14.43 -1.46
N GLU A 160 2.99 -14.70 -2.44
CA GLU A 160 3.26 -13.79 -3.54
C GLU A 160 2.33 -14.10 -4.72
N VAL A 161 1.66 -13.08 -5.27
CA VAL A 161 0.86 -13.17 -6.50
C VAL A 161 1.49 -12.22 -7.52
N SER A 162 1.88 -12.74 -8.69
CA SER A 162 2.56 -11.97 -9.74
C SER A 162 1.78 -12.01 -11.05
N GLY A 163 1.95 -10.97 -11.88
CA GLY A 163 1.25 -10.86 -13.17
C GLY A 163 -0.24 -10.54 -13.05
N ILE A 164 -0.63 -9.87 -11.97
CA ILE A 164 -2.03 -9.56 -11.68
C ILE A 164 -2.61 -8.67 -12.77
N GLN A 165 -3.75 -9.07 -13.33
CA GLN A 165 -4.58 -8.25 -14.21
C GLN A 165 -6.01 -8.23 -13.70
N LEU A 166 -6.60 -7.04 -13.60
CA LEU A 166 -7.96 -6.84 -13.10
C LEU A 166 -8.77 -6.03 -14.11
N TRP A 167 -10.03 -6.41 -14.31
CA TRP A 167 -11.01 -5.67 -15.11
C TRP A 167 -12.17 -5.26 -14.22
N PHE A 168 -12.59 -4.01 -14.37
CA PHE A 168 -13.61 -3.37 -13.56
C PHE A 168 -14.80 -2.94 -14.42
N GLU A 169 -16.00 -3.22 -13.91
CA GLU A 169 -17.26 -2.67 -14.42
C GLU A 169 -18.09 -2.18 -13.23
N ASN A 170 -18.56 -0.93 -13.29
CA ASN A 170 -19.37 -0.30 -12.26
C ASN A 170 -18.79 -0.47 -10.84
N GLY A 171 -17.47 -0.29 -10.72
CA GLY A 171 -16.74 -0.37 -9.45
C GLY A 171 -16.26 -1.76 -9.05
N ARG A 172 -16.79 -2.82 -9.66
CA ARG A 172 -16.53 -4.20 -9.27
C ARG A 172 -15.49 -4.87 -10.17
N VAL A 173 -14.57 -5.63 -9.58
CA VAL A 173 -13.71 -6.58 -10.30
C VAL A 173 -14.57 -7.70 -10.90
N VAL A 174 -14.79 -7.65 -12.22
CA VAL A 174 -15.57 -8.65 -12.99
C VAL A 174 -14.69 -9.76 -13.58
N LYS A 175 -13.40 -9.49 -13.77
CA LYS A 175 -12.40 -10.48 -14.20
C LYS A 175 -11.08 -10.21 -13.49
N ALA A 176 -10.40 -11.28 -13.09
CA ALA A 176 -9.07 -11.25 -12.50
C ALA A 176 -8.25 -12.41 -13.07
N THR A 177 -6.97 -12.19 -13.33
CA THR A 177 -6.01 -13.24 -13.70
C THR A 177 -4.65 -12.97 -13.05
N ALA A 178 -3.83 -14.01 -12.88
CA ALA A 178 -2.44 -13.88 -12.42
C ALA A 178 -1.55 -14.97 -13.01
N ASP A 179 -0.30 -14.64 -13.31
CA ASP A 179 0.68 -15.62 -13.80
C ASP A 179 1.08 -16.64 -12.71
N LYS A 180 1.04 -16.21 -11.45
CA LYS A 180 1.36 -17.02 -10.27
C LYS A 180 0.30 -16.86 -9.19
N ASN A 181 -0.15 -17.97 -8.64
CA ASN A 181 -1.10 -18.03 -7.53
C ASN A 181 -2.48 -17.39 -7.85
N GLU A 182 -2.99 -17.59 -9.07
CA GLU A 182 -4.31 -17.11 -9.51
C GLU A 182 -5.46 -17.60 -8.60
N ASP A 183 -5.48 -18.88 -8.23
CA ASP A 183 -6.50 -19.41 -7.32
C ASP A 183 -6.53 -18.66 -5.97
N PHE A 184 -5.37 -18.25 -5.47
CA PHE A 184 -5.28 -17.47 -4.23
C PHE A 184 -5.77 -16.03 -4.43
N LEU A 185 -5.50 -15.42 -5.59
CA LEU A 185 -6.08 -14.12 -5.94
C LEU A 185 -7.61 -14.18 -5.90
N HIS A 186 -8.21 -15.21 -6.49
CA HIS A 186 -9.67 -15.39 -6.43
C HIS A 186 -10.18 -15.57 -4.99
N GLN A 187 -9.51 -16.38 -4.17
CA GLN A 187 -9.89 -16.53 -2.75
C GLN A 187 -9.87 -15.19 -2.00
N VAL A 188 -8.87 -14.34 -2.25
CA VAL A 188 -8.81 -13.00 -1.65
C VAL A 188 -9.97 -12.13 -2.14
N LEU A 189 -10.21 -12.10 -3.45
CA LEU A 189 -11.30 -11.32 -4.04
C LEU A 189 -12.71 -11.78 -3.63
N ASP A 190 -12.85 -13.04 -3.20
CA ASP A 190 -14.14 -13.62 -2.76
C ASP A 190 -14.25 -13.72 -1.23
N THR A 191 -13.38 -13.03 -0.48
CA THR A 191 -13.38 -13.09 0.99
C THR A 191 -14.63 -12.45 1.60
N ASP A 192 -15.09 -11.32 1.04
CA ASP A 192 -16.31 -10.64 1.48
C ASP A 192 -16.93 -9.79 0.36
N LEU A 193 -18.07 -9.14 0.66
CA LEU A 193 -18.82 -8.35 -0.31
C LEU A 193 -18.06 -7.11 -0.82
N GLY A 194 -17.14 -6.56 -0.02
CA GLY A 194 -16.31 -5.41 -0.35
C GLY A 194 -15.03 -5.79 -1.11
N ALA A 195 -14.55 -7.02 -0.96
CA ALA A 195 -13.28 -7.53 -1.52
C ALA A 195 -13.18 -7.56 -3.06
N ARG A 196 -14.19 -7.07 -3.80
CA ARG A 196 -14.12 -6.84 -5.25
C ARG A 196 -14.24 -5.37 -5.64
N TYR A 197 -14.26 -4.46 -4.68
CA TYR A 197 -14.40 -3.02 -4.91
C TYR A 197 -13.13 -2.29 -4.48
N VAL A 198 -12.90 -1.12 -5.07
CA VAL A 198 -11.74 -0.29 -4.75
C VAL A 198 -12.02 0.55 -3.50
N GLY A 199 -11.29 0.30 -2.42
CA GLY A 199 -11.30 1.11 -1.21
C GLY A 199 -10.34 2.30 -1.27
N GLU A 200 -9.24 2.16 -2.02
CA GLU A 200 -8.22 3.21 -2.12
C GLU A 200 -7.62 3.28 -3.53
N PHE A 201 -7.40 4.51 -4.00
CA PHE A 201 -6.54 4.84 -5.12
C PHE A 201 -5.46 5.82 -4.64
N ALA A 202 -4.20 5.52 -4.94
CA ALA A 202 -3.07 6.30 -4.47
C ALA A 202 -2.00 6.46 -5.54
N ILE A 203 -1.25 7.57 -5.44
CA ILE A 203 -0.13 7.90 -6.32
C ILE A 203 1.12 8.02 -5.46
N GLY A 204 2.12 7.19 -5.78
CA GLY A 204 3.42 7.19 -5.13
C GLY A 204 4.26 8.40 -5.53
N THR A 205 4.89 9.00 -4.54
CA THR A 205 5.65 10.26 -4.62
C THR A 205 7.00 10.18 -3.89
N ASN A 206 7.35 9.02 -3.32
CA ASN A 206 8.65 8.81 -2.69
C ASN A 206 9.69 8.32 -3.70
N TYR A 207 10.45 9.25 -4.25
CA TYR A 207 11.55 8.94 -5.18
C TYR A 207 12.82 8.42 -4.49
N GLY A 208 12.86 8.38 -3.15
CA GLY A 208 13.92 7.72 -2.39
C GLY A 208 13.80 6.20 -2.38
N ILE A 209 12.65 5.66 -2.79
CA ILE A 209 12.39 4.22 -2.95
C ILE A 209 12.68 3.85 -4.40
N THR A 210 13.85 3.27 -4.63
CA THR A 210 14.40 3.02 -5.98
C THR A 210 14.23 1.57 -6.44
N ARG A 211 13.78 0.69 -5.55
CA ARG A 211 13.66 -0.76 -5.79
C ARG A 211 12.42 -1.31 -5.10
N PHE A 212 11.85 -2.35 -5.70
CA PHE A 212 10.84 -3.16 -5.06
C PHE A 212 11.50 -3.99 -3.95
N SER A 213 10.90 -3.96 -2.76
CA SER A 213 11.47 -4.48 -1.51
C SER A 213 10.68 -5.64 -0.92
N ARG A 214 9.57 -6.04 -1.56
CA ARG A 214 8.69 -7.11 -1.11
C ARG A 214 8.00 -6.78 0.22
N ASN A 215 7.85 -5.48 0.48
CA ASN A 215 7.26 -4.94 1.67
C ASN A 215 6.37 -3.76 1.32
N ILE A 216 5.08 -3.94 1.59
CA ILE A 216 4.04 -3.01 1.18
C ILE A 216 4.25 -1.59 1.73
N LEU A 217 4.86 -1.43 2.91
CA LEU A 217 5.15 -0.12 3.50
C LEU A 217 5.99 0.76 2.57
N PHE A 218 6.91 0.15 1.82
CA PHE A 218 7.75 0.85 0.85
C PHE A 218 7.19 0.76 -0.56
N ASP A 219 6.76 -0.43 -0.98
CA ASP A 219 6.45 -0.71 -2.39
C ASP A 219 5.25 0.11 -2.90
N GLU A 220 4.29 0.39 -2.02
CA GLU A 220 3.12 1.24 -2.36
C GLU A 220 3.49 2.74 -2.46
N LYS A 221 4.67 3.14 -1.96
CA LYS A 221 5.09 4.56 -1.92
C LYS A 221 6.05 4.95 -3.05
N ILE A 222 6.44 4.00 -3.91
CA ILE A 222 7.42 4.21 -4.98
C ILE A 222 7.03 5.41 -5.86
N GLY A 223 7.93 6.37 -6.01
CA GLY A 223 7.69 7.57 -6.80
C GLY A 223 7.36 7.27 -8.27
N GLY A 224 6.25 7.81 -8.76
CA GLY A 224 5.83 7.65 -10.16
C GLY A 224 5.01 6.39 -10.44
N THR A 225 4.64 5.62 -9.42
CA THR A 225 3.68 4.52 -9.53
C THR A 225 2.32 4.95 -9.00
N PHE A 226 1.30 4.11 -9.23
CA PHE A 226 0.03 4.18 -8.53
C PHE A 226 -0.27 2.78 -7.99
N HIS A 227 -1.10 2.72 -6.94
CA HIS A 227 -1.67 1.46 -6.46
C HIS A 227 -3.15 1.62 -6.16
N ILE A 228 -3.78 0.46 -6.02
CA ILE A 228 -5.20 0.33 -5.70
C ILE A 228 -5.31 -0.69 -4.58
N ALA A 229 -5.97 -0.32 -3.49
CA ALA A 229 -6.38 -1.28 -2.48
C ALA A 229 -7.80 -1.77 -2.79
N ILE A 230 -7.96 -3.09 -2.79
CA ILE A 230 -9.27 -3.73 -2.91
C ILE A 230 -9.79 -4.03 -1.51
N GLY A 231 -11.09 -3.81 -1.27
CA GLY A 231 -11.76 -4.00 0.03
C GLY A 231 -12.30 -2.72 0.63
#